data_AF-A0A3L7APM6-F1
#
_entry.id   AF-A0A3L7APM6-F1
#
_cell.length_a   1.000
_cell.length_b   1.000
_cell.length_c   1.000
_cell.angle_alpha   90.00
_cell.angle_beta   90.00
_cell.angle_gamma   90.00
#
_symmetry.space_group_name_H-M   'P 1'
#
loop_
_entity.id
_entity.type
_entity.pdbx_description
1 polymer ?
#
loop_
_entity_poly.entity_id
_entity_poly.type
_entity_poly.pdbx_seq_one_letter_code
_entity_poly.pdbx_strand_id
1 'polypeptide(L)'
;MCCTSVSPIEPGSDEERDLIGLPQTGVRRETGRFVFTEQEMLRFSRQYDPLPFHVDPEAGRQSQYGQLIGSGWHTMAVWMKLFVGAHDASGFPPDSPEAISPAGIGFGFKDLRWIVPVFPGDEIVFSTILDEVRASANRPGWAVFRRQALAARPEGEEVMHFVLTYLGPLATAIEYRAPDAATARA
;
A
#
# COMPACT_ATOMS: atom_id res chain seq x y z
N MET A 1 9.66 -22.33 -38.18
CA MET A 1 9.96 -21.26 -37.21
C MET A 1 9.30 -19.99 -37.71
N CYS A 2 8.20 -19.55 -37.10
CA CYS A 2 7.52 -18.31 -37.47
C CYS A 2 7.54 -17.41 -36.23
N CYS A 3 8.45 -16.44 -36.21
CA CYS A 3 8.44 -15.34 -35.24
C CYS A 3 7.54 -14.25 -35.83
N THR A 4 6.35 -14.06 -35.26
CA THR A 4 5.59 -12.82 -35.46
C THR A 4 6.02 -11.84 -34.39
N SER A 5 6.77 -10.83 -34.79
CA SER A 5 7.09 -9.66 -33.99
C SER A 5 5.80 -8.91 -33.66
N VAL A 6 5.46 -8.81 -32.38
CA VAL A 6 4.41 -7.91 -31.89
C VAL A 6 5.03 -6.53 -31.75
N SER A 7 4.56 -5.57 -32.54
CA SER A 7 4.97 -4.16 -32.40
C SER A 7 4.48 -3.59 -31.06
N PRO A 8 5.22 -2.67 -30.42
CA PRO A 8 4.73 -1.95 -29.26
C PRO A 8 3.47 -1.15 -29.64
N ILE A 9 2.45 -1.19 -28.78
CA ILE A 9 1.30 -0.29 -28.89
C ILE A 9 1.79 1.08 -28.39
N GLU A 10 1.90 2.05 -29.28
CA GLU A 10 2.20 3.43 -28.87
C GLU A 10 1.04 3.98 -28.03
N PRO A 11 1.32 4.69 -26.93
CA PRO A 11 0.25 5.29 -26.14
C PRO A 11 -0.43 6.38 -26.97
N GLY A 12 -1.74 6.21 -27.22
CA GLY A 12 -2.59 7.26 -27.79
C GLY A 12 -2.54 8.53 -26.94
N SER A 13 -2.86 9.66 -27.59
CA SER A 13 -2.80 11.02 -27.04
C SER A 13 -3.54 11.15 -25.71
N ASP A 14 -3.09 12.06 -24.85
CA ASP A 14 -3.64 12.29 -23.51
C ASP A 14 -5.18 12.51 -23.49
N GLU A 15 -5.77 13.02 -24.57
CA GLU A 15 -7.24 13.18 -24.73
C GLU A 15 -8.02 11.85 -24.88
N GLU A 16 -7.39 10.76 -25.35
CA GLU A 16 -8.06 9.44 -25.49
C GLU A 16 -8.13 8.68 -24.16
N ARG A 17 -7.25 9.03 -23.21
CA ARG A 17 -7.22 8.45 -21.85
C ARG A 17 -8.35 8.97 -20.97
N ASP A 18 -8.90 10.14 -21.27
CA ASP A 18 -9.99 10.76 -20.52
C ASP A 18 -11.38 10.21 -20.88
N LEU A 19 -11.50 9.36 -21.92
CA LEU A 19 -12.79 8.84 -22.41
C LEU A 19 -13.17 7.43 -21.96
N ILE A 20 -12.33 6.75 -21.17
CA ILE A 20 -12.68 5.48 -20.53
C ILE A 20 -12.28 5.63 -19.07
N GLY A 21 -13.24 5.50 -18.14
CA GLY A 21 -13.05 5.69 -16.68
C GLY A 21 -12.03 4.74 -16.04
N LEU A 22 -10.76 4.82 -16.43
CA LEU A 22 -9.63 4.12 -15.87
C LEU A 22 -8.94 5.05 -14.86
N PRO A 23 -8.43 4.52 -13.75
CA PRO A 23 -7.78 5.33 -12.75
C PRO A 23 -6.47 5.92 -13.28
N GLN A 24 -6.24 7.20 -12.99
CA GLN A 24 -5.04 7.91 -13.42
C GLN A 24 -3.77 7.31 -12.80
N THR A 25 -2.84 6.93 -13.66
CA THR A 25 -1.52 6.38 -13.30
C THR A 25 -0.49 7.49 -13.02
N GLY A 26 0.61 7.14 -12.35
CA GLY A 26 1.74 8.04 -12.07
C GLY A 26 1.52 9.07 -10.95
N VAL A 27 0.29 9.21 -10.43
CA VAL A 27 -0.03 10.16 -9.35
C VAL A 27 0.12 9.52 -7.98
N ARG A 28 0.85 10.19 -7.09
CA ARG A 28 0.97 9.84 -5.67
C ARG A 28 -0.28 10.24 -4.91
N ARG A 29 -0.85 9.30 -4.15
CA ARG A 29 -2.03 9.51 -3.29
C ARG A 29 -1.74 9.06 -1.87
N GLU A 30 -2.04 9.90 -0.87
CA GLU A 30 -1.83 9.59 0.56
C GLU A 30 -2.94 8.67 1.09
N THR A 31 -2.61 7.47 1.59
CA THR A 31 -3.61 6.48 2.06
C THR A 31 -4.03 6.73 3.50
N GLY A 32 -3.21 7.49 4.22
CA GLY A 32 -3.43 7.86 5.59
C GLY A 32 -2.12 7.99 6.35
N ARG A 33 -2.25 8.27 7.63
CA ARG A 33 -1.14 8.51 8.55
C ARG A 33 -1.32 7.62 9.77
N PHE A 34 -0.22 7.24 10.40
CA PHE A 34 -0.25 6.44 11.62
C PHE A 34 0.90 6.85 12.54
N VAL A 35 0.59 7.01 13.83
CA VAL A 35 1.58 7.30 14.87
C VAL A 35 1.95 5.98 15.53
N PHE A 36 3.21 5.57 15.42
CA PHE A 36 3.66 4.33 16.02
C PHE A 36 4.03 4.54 17.48
N THR A 37 3.12 4.17 18.39
CA THR A 37 3.43 4.21 19.82
C THR A 37 4.28 3.02 20.25
N GLU A 38 5.09 3.17 21.30
CA GLU A 38 5.87 2.06 21.88
C GLU A 38 4.96 0.88 22.25
N GLN A 39 3.80 1.17 22.85
CA GLN A 39 2.83 0.16 23.27
C GLN A 39 2.34 -0.69 22.09
N GLU A 40 1.99 -0.06 20.97
CA GLU A 40 1.51 -0.75 19.78
C GLU A 40 2.62 -1.55 19.10
N MET A 41 3.83 -0.98 19.03
CA MET A 41 5.00 -1.68 18.52
C MET A 41 5.28 -2.94 19.32
N LEU A 42 5.36 -2.85 20.65
CA LEU A 42 5.58 -3.99 21.54
C LEU A 42 4.47 -5.04 21.38
N ARG A 43 3.21 -4.60 21.31
CA ARG A 43 2.06 -5.49 21.12
C ARG A 43 2.20 -6.29 19.81
N PHE A 44 2.46 -5.62 18.69
CA PHE A 44 2.61 -6.28 17.39
C PHE A 44 3.82 -7.21 17.39
N SER A 45 4.99 -6.71 17.79
CA SER A 45 6.25 -7.44 17.71
C SER A 45 6.24 -8.70 18.58
N ARG A 46 5.65 -8.66 19.78
CA ARG A 46 5.52 -9.85 20.63
C ARG A 46 4.73 -10.98 19.97
N GLN A 47 3.78 -10.64 19.11
CA GLN A 47 2.94 -11.62 18.45
C GLN A 47 3.52 -12.10 17.12
N TYR A 48 4.17 -11.22 16.36
CA TYR A 48 4.48 -11.48 14.95
C TYR A 48 5.96 -11.38 14.58
N ASP A 49 6.77 -10.62 15.33
CA ASP A 49 8.20 -10.44 15.05
C ASP A 49 9.01 -10.20 16.34
N PRO A 50 9.20 -11.25 17.17
CA PRO A 50 9.72 -11.12 18.52
C PRO A 50 11.26 -11.05 18.57
N LEU A 51 11.88 -10.35 17.62
CA LEU A 51 13.31 -10.04 17.72
C LEU A 51 13.56 -9.21 18.99
N PRO A 52 14.65 -9.45 19.75
CA PRO A 52 14.85 -8.81 21.06
C PRO A 52 14.70 -7.29 21.06
N PHE A 53 15.30 -6.59 20.08
CA PHE A 53 15.24 -5.14 19.94
C PHE A 53 13.89 -4.59 19.45
N HIS A 54 12.91 -5.45 19.16
CA HIS A 54 11.52 -5.08 18.89
C HIS A 54 10.58 -5.25 20.09
N VAL A 55 10.98 -6.01 21.11
CA VAL A 55 10.09 -6.42 22.22
C VAL A 55 10.60 -6.03 23.62
N ASP A 56 11.85 -5.60 23.72
CA ASP A 56 12.50 -5.16 24.95
C ASP A 56 13.25 -3.83 24.72
N PRO A 57 12.83 -2.73 25.37
CA PRO A 57 13.51 -1.44 25.28
C PRO A 57 14.99 -1.49 25.66
N GLU A 58 15.40 -2.33 26.62
CA GLU A 58 16.80 -2.42 27.03
C GLU A 58 17.64 -3.13 25.97
N ALA A 59 17.13 -4.23 25.39
CA ALA A 59 17.76 -4.85 24.22
C ALA A 59 17.85 -3.88 23.03
N GLY A 60 16.83 -3.04 22.83
CA GLY A 60 16.84 -1.96 21.84
C GLY A 60 17.98 -0.96 22.09
N ARG A 61 18.15 -0.51 23.35
CA ARG A 61 19.26 0.39 23.75
C ARG A 61 20.64 -0.20 23.51
N GLN A 62 20.78 -1.51 23.69
CA GLN A 62 22.05 -2.24 23.48
C GLN A 62 22.31 -2.60 22.01
N SER A 63 21.32 -2.44 21.14
CA SER A 63 21.45 -2.70 19.70
C SER A 63 22.16 -1.56 18.96
N GLN A 64 22.49 -1.79 17.69
CA GLN A 64 23.04 -0.77 16.79
C GLN A 64 22.11 0.44 16.56
N TYR A 65 20.84 0.36 16.95
CA TYR A 65 19.87 1.44 16.82
C TYR A 65 19.81 2.36 18.04
N GLY A 66 20.40 1.95 19.17
CA GLY A 66 20.46 2.74 20.41
C GLY A 66 19.11 2.93 21.13
N GLN A 67 18.04 2.33 20.63
CA GLN A 67 16.69 2.33 21.20
C GLN A 67 15.83 1.23 20.57
N LEU A 68 14.63 1.01 21.13
CA LEU A 68 13.60 0.15 20.53
C LEU A 68 13.22 0.67 19.14
N ILE A 69 13.07 -0.23 18.17
CA ILE A 69 12.51 0.12 16.85
C ILE A 69 11.29 -0.74 16.55
N GLY A 70 10.38 -0.20 15.74
CA GLY A 70 9.23 -0.94 15.23
C GLY A 70 9.66 -1.97 14.19
N SER A 71 9.02 -3.14 14.22
CA SER A 71 9.18 -4.16 13.17
C SER A 71 8.76 -3.59 11.81
N GLY A 72 9.55 -3.84 10.75
CA GLY A 72 9.15 -3.52 9.38
C GLY A 72 7.82 -4.18 8.98
N TRP A 73 7.56 -5.39 9.48
CA TRP A 73 6.28 -6.08 9.27
C TRP A 73 5.09 -5.34 9.89
N HIS A 74 5.30 -4.63 11.00
CA HIS A 74 4.29 -3.76 11.58
C HIS A 74 3.98 -2.59 10.64
N THR A 75 5.01 -1.95 10.08
CA THR A 75 4.86 -0.87 9.10
C THR A 75 4.07 -1.32 7.88
N MET A 76 4.35 -2.51 7.35
CA MET A 76 3.60 -3.06 6.22
C MET A 76 2.16 -3.46 6.57
N ALA A 77 1.92 -3.97 7.79
CA ALA A 77 0.58 -4.27 8.27
C ALA A 77 -0.29 -3.00 8.40
N VAL A 78 0.29 -1.92 8.91
CA VAL A 78 -0.36 -0.60 8.97
C VAL A 78 -0.64 -0.08 7.56
N TRP A 79 0.32 -0.20 6.63
CA TRP A 79 0.07 0.14 5.23
C TRP A 79 -1.14 -0.62 4.67
N MET A 80 -1.25 -1.94 4.91
CA MET A 80 -2.38 -2.73 4.39
C MET A 80 -3.71 -2.25 4.99
N LYS A 81 -3.75 -1.95 6.29
CA LYS A 81 -4.94 -1.40 6.96
C LYS A 81 -5.40 -0.10 6.29
N LEU A 82 -4.48 0.84 6.08
CA LEU A 82 -4.78 2.13 5.47
C LEU A 82 -5.12 1.99 3.99
N PHE A 83 -4.42 1.11 3.27
CA PHE A 83 -4.69 0.81 1.87
C PHE A 83 -6.10 0.27 1.66
N VAL A 84 -6.53 -0.71 2.48
CA VAL A 84 -7.90 -1.23 2.44
C VAL A 84 -8.91 -0.13 2.80
N GLY A 85 -8.65 0.64 3.86
CA GLY A 85 -9.54 1.72 4.29
C GLY A 85 -9.67 2.87 3.29
N ALA A 86 -8.69 3.05 2.39
CA ALA A 86 -8.73 4.07 1.35
C ALA A 86 -9.61 3.69 0.14
N HIS A 87 -9.99 2.41 -0.01
CA HIS A 87 -10.92 1.99 -1.06
C HIS A 87 -12.35 2.14 -0.54
N ASP A 88 -13.12 3.07 -1.14
CA ASP A 88 -14.53 3.24 -0.79
C ASP A 88 -15.37 2.18 -1.51
N ALA A 89 -16.01 1.31 -0.73
CA ALA A 89 -16.93 0.30 -1.23
C ALA A 89 -18.40 0.60 -0.86
N SER A 90 -18.66 1.73 -0.19
CA SER A 90 -19.97 2.02 0.41
C SER A 90 -21.09 2.24 -0.63
N GLY A 91 -20.73 2.58 -1.86
CA GLY A 91 -21.67 2.73 -2.98
C GLY A 91 -22.08 1.42 -3.66
N PHE A 92 -21.49 0.28 -3.28
CA PHE A 92 -21.71 -1.00 -3.95
C PHE A 92 -22.65 -1.93 -3.16
N PRO A 93 -23.39 -2.83 -3.84
CA PRO A 93 -24.18 -3.86 -3.17
C PRO A 93 -23.29 -4.71 -2.25
N PRO A 94 -23.74 -5.08 -1.02
CA PRO A 94 -22.90 -5.79 -0.06
C PRO A 94 -22.34 -7.13 -0.53
N ASP A 95 -23.00 -7.78 -1.48
CA ASP A 95 -22.64 -9.05 -2.10
C ASP A 95 -21.85 -8.88 -3.42
N SER A 96 -21.55 -7.65 -3.83
CA SER A 96 -20.80 -7.39 -5.04
C SER A 96 -19.28 -7.64 -4.86
N PRO A 97 -18.55 -7.94 -5.94
CA PRO A 97 -17.09 -8.06 -5.91
C PRO A 97 -16.38 -6.84 -5.31
N GLU A 98 -16.89 -5.65 -5.56
CA GLU A 98 -16.39 -4.37 -5.06
C GLU A 98 -16.52 -4.25 -3.55
N ALA A 99 -17.66 -4.66 -2.99
CA ALA A 99 -17.87 -4.66 -1.54
C ALA A 99 -17.06 -5.76 -0.83
N ILE A 100 -16.92 -6.93 -1.46
CA ILE A 100 -16.23 -8.08 -0.86
C ILE A 100 -14.70 -7.95 -0.95
N SER A 101 -14.18 -7.40 -2.05
CA SER A 101 -12.74 -7.31 -2.33
C SER A 101 -12.34 -5.92 -2.85
N PRO A 102 -12.57 -4.85 -2.07
CA PRO A 102 -12.37 -3.48 -2.54
C PRO A 102 -10.92 -3.16 -2.91
N ALA A 103 -9.97 -3.72 -2.17
CA ALA A 103 -8.52 -3.61 -2.41
C ALA A 103 -7.94 -4.80 -3.20
N GLY A 104 -8.79 -5.71 -3.67
CA GLY A 104 -8.40 -6.89 -4.44
C GLY A 104 -7.60 -7.94 -3.67
N ILE A 105 -6.93 -8.81 -4.44
CA ILE A 105 -6.13 -9.94 -3.97
C ILE A 105 -4.70 -9.76 -4.47
N GLY A 106 -3.75 -9.67 -3.55
CA GLY A 106 -2.33 -9.56 -3.86
C GLY A 106 -1.78 -10.83 -4.50
N PHE A 107 -1.05 -10.67 -5.61
CA PHE A 107 -0.24 -11.74 -6.19
C PHE A 107 1.18 -11.78 -5.60
N GLY A 108 1.62 -10.66 -5.04
CA GLY A 108 2.90 -10.54 -4.36
C GLY A 108 3.44 -9.12 -4.43
N PHE A 109 4.50 -8.91 -3.68
CA PHE A 109 5.27 -7.67 -3.69
C PHE A 109 6.68 -7.92 -4.25
N LYS A 110 7.26 -6.89 -4.86
CA LYS A 110 8.65 -6.84 -5.32
C LYS A 110 9.37 -5.70 -4.62
N ASP A 111 10.68 -5.83 -4.51
CA ASP A 111 11.59 -4.77 -4.03
C ASP A 111 11.18 -4.19 -2.67
N LEU A 112 10.72 -5.02 -1.75
CA LEU A 112 10.40 -4.59 -0.38
C LEU A 112 11.67 -4.15 0.34
N ARG A 113 11.68 -2.88 0.75
CA ARG A 113 12.80 -2.23 1.42
C ARG A 113 12.35 -1.59 2.73
N TRP A 114 13.10 -1.85 3.79
CA TRP A 114 13.08 -1.12 5.05
C TRP A 114 14.27 -0.17 5.01
N ILE A 115 14.02 1.11 4.78
CA ILE A 115 15.06 2.08 4.38
C ILE A 115 15.68 2.71 5.61
N VAL A 116 14.84 3.21 6.54
CA VAL A 116 15.24 3.66 7.87
C VAL A 116 14.29 3.07 8.91
N PRO A 117 14.75 2.85 10.16
CA PRO A 117 13.91 2.32 11.23
C PRO A 117 12.76 3.28 11.58
N VAL A 118 11.66 2.71 12.08
CA VAL A 118 10.57 3.46 12.72
C VAL A 118 10.81 3.45 14.23
N PHE A 119 10.76 4.61 14.85
CA PHE A 119 10.95 4.79 16.29
C PHE A 119 9.62 5.04 17.01
N PRO A 120 9.52 4.73 18.31
CA PRO A 120 8.38 5.11 19.11
C PRO A 120 8.09 6.61 19.02
N GLY A 121 6.84 6.96 18.70
CA GLY A 121 6.38 8.34 18.52
C GLY A 121 6.45 8.84 17.08
N ASP A 122 7.06 8.10 16.14
CA ASP A 122 7.07 8.50 14.72
C ASP A 122 5.64 8.54 14.16
N GLU A 123 5.29 9.66 13.52
CA GLU A 123 4.17 9.73 12.59
C GLU A 123 4.67 9.34 11.20
N ILE A 124 4.03 8.36 10.56
CA ILE A 124 4.35 7.93 9.21
C ILE A 124 3.17 8.22 8.28
N VAL A 125 3.47 8.86 7.16
CA VAL A 125 2.55 9.12 6.05
C VAL A 125 2.68 8.01 5.03
N PHE A 126 1.59 7.29 4.80
CA PHE A 126 1.52 6.21 3.83
C PHE A 126 0.89 6.73 2.54
N SER A 127 1.40 6.24 1.41
CA SER A 127 0.91 6.67 0.10
C SER A 127 1.11 5.57 -0.94
N THR A 128 0.44 5.73 -2.08
CA THR A 128 0.62 4.84 -3.22
C THR A 128 0.73 5.60 -4.54
N ILE A 129 1.41 4.98 -5.51
CA ILE A 129 1.44 5.43 -6.91
C ILE A 129 0.94 4.27 -7.76
N LEU A 130 -0.11 4.49 -8.54
CA LEU A 130 -0.59 3.49 -9.49
C LEU A 130 0.27 3.53 -10.75
N ASP A 131 1.02 2.48 -11.03
CA ASP A 131 1.91 2.45 -12.19
C ASP A 131 1.20 1.93 -13.45
N GLU A 132 0.40 0.87 -13.30
CA GLU A 132 -0.19 0.15 -14.43
C GLU A 132 -1.56 -0.41 -14.05
N VAL A 133 -2.47 -0.40 -15.03
CA VAL A 133 -3.77 -1.08 -14.98
C VAL A 133 -3.89 -1.93 -16.23
N ARG A 134 -4.17 -3.21 -16.06
CA ARG A 134 -4.40 -4.14 -17.17
C ARG A 134 -5.67 -4.93 -16.93
N ALA A 135 -6.68 -4.72 -17.77
CA ALA A 135 -7.94 -5.47 -17.71
C ALA A 135 -7.68 -6.99 -17.71
N SER A 136 -8.46 -7.72 -16.91
CA SER A 136 -8.34 -9.18 -16.84
C SER A 136 -9.00 -9.81 -18.05
N ALA A 137 -8.22 -10.58 -18.81
CA ALA A 137 -8.72 -11.28 -20.00
C ALA A 137 -9.79 -12.33 -19.69
N ASN A 138 -9.77 -12.87 -18.47
CA ASN A 138 -10.61 -14.02 -18.07
C ASN A 138 -11.64 -13.67 -16.98
N ARG A 139 -11.69 -12.41 -16.54
CA ARG A 139 -12.59 -11.93 -15.47
C ARG A 139 -13.12 -10.54 -15.84
N PRO A 140 -14.23 -10.46 -16.61
CA PRO A 140 -14.83 -9.17 -16.97
C PRO A 140 -15.10 -8.30 -15.74
N GLY A 141 -14.81 -7.00 -15.82
CA GLY A 141 -14.95 -6.06 -14.70
C GLY A 141 -13.78 -6.05 -13.71
N TRP A 142 -12.78 -6.92 -13.87
CA TRP A 142 -11.59 -6.95 -13.01
C TRP A 142 -10.34 -6.50 -13.77
N ALA A 143 -9.34 -6.03 -13.04
CA ALA A 143 -8.04 -5.68 -13.59
C ALA A 143 -6.90 -6.15 -12.68
N VAL A 144 -5.73 -6.34 -13.29
CA VAL A 144 -4.45 -6.48 -12.60
C VAL A 144 -3.84 -5.10 -12.49
N PHE A 145 -3.44 -4.74 -11.29
CA PHE A 145 -2.85 -3.45 -10.95
C PHE A 145 -1.41 -3.65 -10.52
N ARG A 146 -0.53 -2.74 -10.94
CA ARG A 146 0.82 -2.58 -10.40
C ARG A 146 0.90 -1.25 -9.68
N ARG A 147 1.30 -1.26 -8.42
CA ARG A 147 1.26 -0.07 -7.55
C ARG A 147 2.51 0.01 -6.67
N GLN A 148 3.09 1.18 -6.56
CA GLN A 148 4.11 1.47 -5.55
C GLN A 148 3.41 1.78 -4.23
N ALA A 149 3.91 1.22 -3.15
CA ALA A 149 3.51 1.51 -1.78
C ALA A 149 4.67 2.17 -1.07
N LEU A 150 4.41 3.34 -0.48
CA LEU A 150 5.43 4.24 0.06
C LEU A 150 5.04 4.61 1.49
N ALA A 151 6.01 4.65 2.39
CA ALA A 151 5.86 5.19 3.73
C ALA A 151 7.01 6.15 4.01
N ALA A 152 6.71 7.35 4.50
CA ALA A 152 7.70 8.37 4.81
C ALA A 152 7.28 9.17 6.04
N ARG A 153 8.24 9.78 6.72
CA ARG A 153 7.93 10.81 7.73
C ARG A 153 7.35 12.07 7.05
N PRO A 154 6.65 12.96 7.76
CA PRO A 154 6.08 14.18 7.18
C PRO A 154 7.12 15.08 6.48
N GLU A 155 8.38 15.02 6.91
CA GLU A 155 9.50 15.79 6.36
C GLU A 155 10.05 15.18 5.07
N GLY A 156 9.58 13.98 4.69
CA GLY A 156 9.92 13.31 3.43
C GLY A 156 10.96 12.19 3.53
N GLU A 157 11.46 11.87 4.72
CA GLU A 157 12.39 10.75 4.90
C GLU A 157 11.68 9.40 4.68
N GLU A 158 12.12 8.66 3.67
CA GLU A 158 11.50 7.40 3.24
C GLU A 158 11.82 6.27 4.21
N VAL A 159 10.79 5.59 4.69
CA VAL A 159 10.85 4.51 5.69
C VAL A 159 10.70 3.14 5.04
N MET A 160 9.73 3.00 4.14
CA MET A 160 9.42 1.74 3.48
C MET A 160 8.98 2.00 2.05
N HIS A 161 9.40 1.12 1.15
CA HIS A 161 8.87 1.07 -0.21
C HIS A 161 8.84 -0.35 -0.75
N PHE A 162 7.78 -0.68 -1.48
CA PHE A 162 7.67 -1.88 -2.28
C PHE A 162 6.72 -1.68 -3.47
N VAL A 163 6.76 -2.60 -4.43
CA VAL A 163 5.82 -2.67 -5.55
C VAL A 163 4.84 -3.81 -5.33
N LEU A 164 3.55 -3.52 -5.22
CA LEU A 164 2.47 -4.50 -5.16
C LEU A 164 1.94 -4.82 -6.57
N THR A 165 1.76 -6.11 -6.85
CA THR A 165 0.88 -6.57 -7.94
C THR A 165 -0.35 -7.24 -7.35
N TYR A 166 -1.53 -6.84 -7.77
CA TYR A 166 -2.79 -7.37 -7.25
C TYR A 166 -3.88 -7.39 -8.32
N LEU A 167 -4.90 -8.22 -8.13
CA LEU A 167 -6.09 -8.27 -8.95
C LEU A 167 -7.28 -7.74 -8.15
N GLY A 168 -8.00 -6.76 -8.68
CA GLY A 168 -9.20 -6.22 -8.04
C GLY A 168 -10.28 -5.83 -9.05
N PRO A 169 -11.49 -5.50 -8.59
CA PRO A 169 -12.52 -4.88 -9.40
C PRO A 169 -12.02 -3.56 -10.01
N LEU A 170 -12.39 -3.28 -11.26
CA LEU A 170 -11.94 -2.07 -11.95
C LEU A 170 -12.57 -0.80 -11.34
N ALA A 171 -13.82 -0.92 -10.87
CA ALA A 171 -14.60 0.20 -10.35
C ALA A 171 -14.03 0.77 -9.04
N THR A 172 -13.46 -0.07 -8.17
CA THR A 172 -12.90 0.37 -6.88
C THR A 172 -11.52 1.00 -7.01
N ALA A 173 -10.88 0.91 -8.18
CA ALA A 173 -9.58 1.51 -8.41
C ALA A 173 -9.64 3.04 -8.62
N ILE A 174 -10.84 3.57 -8.90
CA ILE A 174 -11.11 4.97 -9.26
C ILE A 174 -11.40 5.80 -8.01
N GLU A 175 -12.06 5.21 -7.01
CA GLU A 175 -12.55 5.92 -5.83
C GLU A 175 -11.56 5.84 -4.67
N TYR A 176 -10.58 6.72 -4.75
CA TYR A 176 -9.71 6.98 -3.63
C TYR A 176 -10.38 7.97 -2.67
N ARG A 177 -10.84 7.49 -1.50
CA ARG A 177 -11.31 8.42 -0.48
C ARG A 177 -10.10 9.08 0.18
N ALA A 178 -10.02 10.41 0.16
CA ALA A 178 -9.06 11.13 0.98
C ALA A 178 -9.26 10.70 2.45
N PRO A 179 -8.18 10.38 3.20
CA PRO A 179 -8.33 9.85 4.54
C PRO A 179 -9.15 10.81 5.41
N ASP A 180 -10.25 10.31 5.95
CA ASP A 180 -11.02 11.03 6.96
C ASP A 180 -10.25 10.99 8.28
N ALA A 181 -10.29 12.05 9.09
CA ALA A 181 -9.44 12.19 10.27
C ALA A 181 -9.64 11.09 11.33
N ALA A 182 -10.75 10.34 11.24
CA ALA A 182 -11.10 9.24 12.14
C ALA A 182 -10.32 7.94 11.86
N THR A 183 -9.86 7.69 10.63
CA THR A 183 -9.20 6.43 10.25
C THR A 183 -7.74 6.36 10.73
N ALA A 184 -7.16 7.50 11.14
CA ALA A 184 -5.79 7.61 11.64
C ALA A 184 -5.60 7.20 13.11
N ARG A 185 -6.67 6.89 13.85
CA ARG A 185 -6.64 6.75 15.33
C ARG A 185 -7.10 5.40 15.89
N ALA A 186 -7.32 4.39 15.06
CA ALA A 186 -7.69 3.05 15.51
C ALA A 186 -6.59 2.05 15.16
#